data_AF-A0AAU6BMZ1-F1
#
_entry.id   AF-A0AAU6BMZ1-F1
#
_cell.length_a   1.000
_cell.length_b   1.000
_cell.length_c   1.000
_cell.angle_alpha   90.00
_cell.angle_beta   90.00
_cell.angle_gamma   90.00
#
_symmetry.space_group_name_H-M   'P 1'
#
loop_
_entity.id
_entity.type
_entity.pdbx_description
1 polymer ?
#
loop_
_entity_poly.entity_id
_entity_poly.type
_entity_poly.pdbx_seq_one_letter_code
_entity_poly.pdbx_strand_id
1 'polypeptide(L)'
;MPDAFTVLWTHDTCHALRKAGRVGERPPVAFSGVHTSLPAWSGAQAEDEVYALHVNRGTVFVVSRMRVTDRERRECCGTGPATWQDPAFPGHGDWSMLGADGCGAAAVHVDATPVRFDLPLPGELLARLTWRNRRGQTRGLKHIVDGRLERAVGLQGFYRLTPESADELSEASAALSRAADHHVA
;
A
#
# COMPACT_ATOMS: atom_id res chain seq x y z
N MET A 1 8.79 -12.91 13.47
CA MET A 1 8.47 -11.47 13.34
C MET A 1 7.71 -11.30 12.04
N PRO A 2 6.63 -10.52 12.03
CA PRO A 2 5.96 -10.14 10.80
C PRO A 2 6.93 -9.38 9.88
N ASP A 3 6.80 -9.61 8.58
CA ASP A 3 7.51 -8.85 7.56
C ASP A 3 6.78 -7.52 7.31
N ALA A 4 7.50 -6.55 6.77
CA ALA A 4 6.92 -5.32 6.25
C ALA A 4 7.15 -5.19 4.75
N PHE A 5 6.16 -4.66 4.05
CA PHE A 5 6.19 -4.49 2.60
C PHE A 5 5.80 -3.06 2.21
N THR A 6 6.25 -2.64 1.03
CA THR A 6 5.76 -1.43 0.38
C THR A 6 5.00 -1.80 -0.89
N VAL A 7 3.93 -1.07 -1.15
CA VAL A 7 3.17 -1.16 -2.39
C VAL A 7 2.94 0.23 -2.96
N LEU A 8 3.22 0.43 -4.25
CA LEU A 8 2.87 1.69 -4.90
C LEU A 8 1.39 1.71 -5.27
N TRP A 9 0.63 2.61 -4.66
CA TRP A 9 -0.65 3.04 -5.21
C TRP A 9 -0.39 4.10 -6.27
N THR A 10 -0.77 3.77 -7.50
CA THR A 10 -0.49 4.59 -8.67
C THR A 10 -1.20 5.94 -8.57
N HIS A 11 -0.80 6.86 -9.44
CA HIS A 11 -1.49 8.14 -9.54
C HIS A 11 -2.99 7.96 -9.78
N ASP A 12 -3.38 7.03 -10.63
CA ASP A 12 -4.78 6.75 -10.97
C ASP A 12 -5.55 6.17 -9.78
N THR A 13 -4.98 5.22 -9.04
CA THR A 13 -5.59 4.69 -7.80
C THR A 13 -5.79 5.80 -6.78
N CYS A 14 -4.76 6.62 -6.53
CA CYS A 14 -4.86 7.72 -5.57
C CYS A 14 -5.83 8.82 -6.01
N HIS A 15 -5.90 9.12 -7.31
CA HIS A 15 -6.87 10.03 -7.86
C HIS A 15 -8.30 9.50 -7.70
N ALA A 16 -8.54 8.21 -7.97
CA ALA A 16 -9.83 7.56 -7.79
C ALA A 16 -10.28 7.57 -6.31
N LEU A 17 -9.36 7.30 -5.37
CA LEU A 17 -9.63 7.39 -3.93
C LEU A 17 -10.09 8.79 -3.51
N ARG A 18 -9.40 9.84 -3.98
CA ARG A 18 -9.81 11.24 -3.72
C ARG A 18 -11.18 11.55 -4.32
N LYS A 19 -11.39 11.18 -5.59
CA LYS A 19 -12.66 11.43 -6.29
C LYS A 19 -13.84 10.72 -5.62
N ALA A 20 -13.61 9.54 -5.05
CA ALA A 20 -14.60 8.76 -4.33
C ALA A 20 -14.78 9.19 -2.85
N GLY A 21 -14.11 10.26 -2.39
CA GLY A 21 -14.26 10.79 -1.03
C GLY A 21 -13.58 9.97 0.08
N ARG A 22 -12.65 9.06 -0.26
CA ARG A 22 -12.08 8.10 0.70
C ARG A 22 -10.99 8.66 1.61
N VAL A 23 -10.67 9.95 1.51
CA VAL A 23 -9.70 10.59 2.42
C VAL A 23 -10.27 10.60 3.83
N GLY A 24 -9.49 10.12 4.80
CA GLY A 24 -9.92 9.95 6.19
C GLY A 24 -10.64 8.61 6.47
N GLU A 25 -11.01 7.85 5.43
CA GLU A 25 -11.57 6.51 5.58
C GLU A 25 -10.50 5.43 5.65
N ARG A 26 -10.83 4.29 6.26
CA ARG A 26 -9.92 3.15 6.42
C ARG A 26 -10.30 2.04 5.43
N PRO A 27 -9.41 1.63 4.51
CA PRO A 27 -9.69 0.52 3.62
C PRO A 27 -9.80 -0.77 4.46
N PRO A 28 -10.90 -1.52 4.37
CA PRO A 28 -11.03 -2.82 5.03
C PRO A 28 -10.33 -3.94 4.23
N VAL A 29 -10.01 -3.66 2.98
CA VAL A 29 -9.51 -4.63 2.00
C VAL A 29 -8.54 -3.95 1.04
N ALA A 30 -7.56 -4.72 0.57
CA ALA A 30 -6.76 -4.45 -0.61
C ALA A 30 -6.87 -5.66 -1.57
N PHE A 31 -6.38 -5.52 -2.80
CA PHE A 31 -6.46 -6.60 -3.77
C PHE A 31 -5.08 -6.99 -4.29
N SER A 32 -4.83 -8.30 -4.27
CA SER A 32 -3.69 -8.93 -4.92
C SER A 32 -4.11 -9.39 -6.30
N GLY A 33 -3.24 -9.30 -7.31
CA GLY A 33 -3.50 -9.96 -8.60
C GLY A 33 -2.43 -10.96 -9.00
N VAL A 34 -2.79 -11.76 -9.99
CA VAL A 34 -1.91 -12.73 -10.65
C VAL A 34 -1.12 -12.12 -11.82
N HIS A 35 -1.58 -10.98 -12.33
CA HIS A 35 -0.94 -10.21 -13.39
C HIS A 35 -0.29 -8.94 -12.87
N THR A 36 0.60 -8.33 -13.67
CA THR A 36 1.30 -7.07 -13.34
C THR A 36 0.38 -5.86 -13.21
N SER A 37 -0.90 -5.99 -13.57
CA SER A 37 -1.92 -4.96 -13.38
C SER A 37 -2.25 -4.69 -11.91
N LEU A 38 -1.94 -5.65 -11.02
CA LEU A 38 -2.06 -5.48 -9.58
C LEU A 38 -0.77 -5.90 -8.86
N PRO A 39 -0.51 -5.35 -7.68
CA PRO A 39 0.56 -5.86 -6.83
C PRO A 39 0.31 -7.34 -6.48
N ALA A 40 1.36 -8.15 -6.50
CA ALA A 40 1.27 -9.55 -6.06
C ALA A 40 1.58 -9.63 -4.56
N TRP A 41 0.55 -9.70 -3.72
CA TRP A 41 0.67 -9.82 -2.26
C TRP A 41 0.96 -11.26 -1.81
N SER A 42 1.30 -12.15 -2.75
CA SER A 42 1.53 -13.58 -2.48
C SER A 42 2.59 -13.86 -1.42
N GLY A 43 3.52 -12.92 -1.22
CA GLY A 43 4.57 -13.00 -0.21
C GLY A 43 4.20 -12.53 1.20
N ALA A 44 3.02 -11.93 1.41
CA ALA A 44 2.55 -11.46 2.71
C ALA A 44 1.70 -12.51 3.43
N GLN A 45 1.73 -12.48 4.75
CA GLN A 45 0.99 -13.35 5.67
C GLN A 45 0.16 -12.50 6.63
N ALA A 46 -0.72 -13.13 7.41
CA ALA A 46 -1.38 -12.44 8.51
C ALA A 46 -0.35 -11.83 9.47
N GLU A 47 -0.69 -10.67 10.03
CA GLU A 47 0.15 -9.78 10.85
C GLU A 47 1.29 -9.06 10.12
N ASP A 48 1.55 -9.34 8.84
CA ASP A 48 2.50 -8.54 8.06
C ASP A 48 1.98 -7.12 7.84
N GLU A 49 2.90 -6.15 7.81
CA GLU A 49 2.60 -4.74 7.59
C GLU A 49 2.83 -4.35 6.13
N VAL A 50 1.97 -3.51 5.59
CA VAL A 50 2.06 -3.00 4.22
C VAL A 50 1.87 -1.49 4.21
N TYR A 51 2.85 -0.78 3.66
CA TYR A 51 2.82 0.65 3.47
C TYR A 51 2.43 0.96 2.03
N ALA A 52 1.21 1.49 1.84
CA ALA A 52 0.78 2.05 0.57
C ALA A 52 1.49 3.39 0.35
N LEU A 53 2.36 3.43 -0.65
CA LEU A 53 3.12 4.61 -1.04
C LEU A 53 2.47 5.27 -2.25
N HIS A 54 2.56 6.60 -2.31
CA HIS A 54 2.20 7.37 -3.49
C HIS A 54 3.32 8.34 -3.84
N VAL A 55 3.60 8.48 -5.13
CA VAL A 55 4.57 9.47 -5.63
C VAL A 55 3.82 10.57 -6.35
N ASN A 56 3.99 11.81 -5.90
CA ASN A 56 3.43 13.00 -6.54
C ASN A 56 4.51 14.05 -6.71
N ARG A 57 4.79 14.46 -7.95
CA ARG A 57 5.83 15.44 -8.30
C ARG A 57 7.19 15.11 -7.66
N GLY A 58 7.53 13.82 -7.57
CA GLY A 58 8.77 13.31 -6.95
C GLY A 58 8.77 13.25 -5.42
N THR A 59 7.76 13.76 -4.73
CA THR A 59 7.60 13.54 -3.29
C THR A 59 6.90 12.21 -3.05
N VAL A 60 7.42 11.40 -2.12
CA VAL A 60 6.84 10.11 -1.73
C VAL A 60 6.01 10.31 -0.46
N PHE A 61 4.81 9.78 -0.44
CA PHE A 61 3.86 9.87 0.67
C PHE A 61 3.51 8.47 1.16
N VAL A 62 3.31 8.32 2.47
CA VAL A 62 2.58 7.17 3.01
C VAL A 62 1.10 7.49 2.97
N VAL A 63 0.37 6.76 2.12
CA VAL A 63 -1.08 6.95 1.95
C VAL A 63 -1.86 6.22 3.03
N SER A 64 -1.45 5.00 3.33
CA SER A 64 -2.01 4.19 4.40
C SER A 64 -0.98 3.15 4.84
N ARG A 65 -0.91 2.92 6.15
CA ARG A 65 -0.37 1.68 6.71
C ARG A 65 -1.51 0.66 6.79
N MET A 66 -1.21 -0.60 6.51
CA MET A 66 -2.18 -1.69 6.49
C MET A 66 -1.55 -2.94 7.11
N ARG A 67 -2.13 -3.45 8.18
CA ARG A 67 -1.77 -4.77 8.72
C ARG A 67 -2.65 -5.83 8.07
N VAL A 68 -2.05 -6.86 7.47
CA VAL A 68 -2.78 -7.97 6.88
C VAL A 68 -3.45 -8.78 8.00
N THR A 69 -4.76 -8.97 7.91
CA THR A 69 -5.51 -9.80 8.88
C THR A 69 -5.89 -11.14 8.29
N ASP A 70 -6.14 -11.21 6.99
CA ASP A 70 -6.60 -12.41 6.30
C ASP A 70 -6.41 -12.27 4.78
N ARG A 71 -6.25 -13.40 4.09
CA ARG A 71 -6.05 -13.46 2.63
C ARG A 71 -7.09 -14.34 1.93
N GLU A 72 -7.92 -15.02 2.70
CA GLU A 72 -9.05 -15.80 2.20
C GLU A 72 -10.27 -14.92 2.00
N ARG A 73 -11.19 -15.37 1.14
CA ARG A 73 -12.49 -14.73 0.97
C ARG A 73 -13.28 -14.85 2.28
N ARG A 74 -13.86 -13.75 2.74
CA ARG A 74 -14.73 -13.71 3.92
C ARG A 74 -16.14 -13.27 3.57
N GLU A 75 -17.05 -13.33 4.55
CA GLU A 75 -18.46 -12.93 4.36
C GLU A 75 -18.60 -11.50 3.83
N CYS A 76 -17.74 -10.57 4.27
CA CYS A 76 -17.73 -9.18 3.80
C CYS A 76 -17.38 -9.03 2.30
N CYS A 77 -16.79 -10.04 1.67
CA CYS A 77 -16.58 -10.06 0.22
C CYS A 77 -17.88 -10.32 -0.55
N GLY A 78 -18.92 -10.85 0.12
CA GLY A 78 -20.15 -11.35 -0.48
C GLY A 78 -19.97 -12.66 -1.25
N THR A 79 -21.03 -13.14 -1.89
CA THR A 79 -20.99 -14.36 -2.71
C THR A 79 -20.08 -14.18 -3.92
N GLY A 80 -19.29 -15.20 -4.25
CA GLY A 80 -18.45 -15.20 -5.45
C GLY A 80 -19.26 -15.03 -6.74
N PRO A 81 -18.64 -14.53 -7.81
CA PRO A 81 -19.32 -14.33 -9.09
C PRO A 81 -19.80 -15.68 -9.65
N ALA A 82 -21.06 -15.74 -10.11
CA ALA A 82 -21.58 -16.92 -10.81
C ALA A 82 -21.21 -16.88 -12.31
N THR A 83 -21.04 -15.68 -12.83
CA THR A 83 -20.65 -15.38 -14.21
C THR A 83 -19.52 -14.34 -14.23
N TRP A 84 -18.85 -14.20 -15.37
CA TRP A 84 -17.80 -13.19 -15.54
C TRP A 84 -18.31 -11.73 -15.49
N GLN A 85 -19.62 -11.51 -15.60
CA GLN A 85 -20.25 -10.19 -15.55
C GLN A 85 -20.55 -9.75 -14.11
N ASP A 86 -20.61 -10.71 -13.18
CA ASP A 86 -20.88 -10.43 -11.79
C ASP A 86 -19.68 -9.76 -11.13
N PRO A 87 -19.89 -8.79 -10.22
CA PRO A 87 -18.79 -8.23 -9.43
C PRO A 87 -18.04 -9.34 -8.68
N ALA A 88 -16.71 -9.32 -8.74
CA ALA A 88 -15.89 -10.31 -8.04
C ALA A 88 -16.02 -10.20 -6.50
N PHE A 89 -16.23 -8.97 -6.02
CA PHE A 89 -16.31 -8.62 -4.59
C PHE A 89 -17.45 -7.62 -4.31
N PRO A 90 -18.73 -8.03 -4.41
CA PRO A 90 -19.87 -7.13 -4.28
C PRO A 90 -19.94 -6.37 -2.94
N GLY A 91 -19.36 -6.90 -1.86
CA GLY A 91 -19.29 -6.20 -0.57
C GLY A 91 -18.17 -5.15 -0.45
N HIS A 92 -17.39 -4.93 -1.51
CA HIS A 92 -16.25 -4.02 -1.52
C HIS A 92 -16.30 -2.98 -2.66
N GLY A 93 -17.50 -2.66 -3.17
CA GLY A 93 -17.68 -1.69 -4.26
C GLY A 93 -17.10 -0.30 -3.95
N ASP A 94 -17.19 0.15 -2.70
CA ASP A 94 -16.63 1.43 -2.24
C ASP A 94 -15.10 1.51 -2.34
N TRP A 95 -14.43 0.35 -2.44
CA TRP A 95 -12.99 0.19 -2.47
C TRP A 95 -12.50 -0.50 -3.76
N SER A 96 -13.35 -0.59 -4.80
CA SER A 96 -13.04 -1.35 -6.02
C SER A 96 -11.80 -0.82 -6.75
N MET A 97 -11.52 0.47 -6.65
CA MET A 97 -10.34 1.13 -7.24
C MET A 97 -8.99 0.61 -6.69
N LEU A 98 -9.01 -0.13 -5.58
CA LEU A 98 -7.84 -0.83 -5.04
C LEU A 98 -7.54 -2.14 -5.79
N GLY A 99 -8.37 -2.52 -6.77
CA GLY A 99 -8.13 -3.64 -7.66
C GLY A 99 -9.17 -4.76 -7.63
N ALA A 100 -10.39 -4.51 -7.14
CA ALA A 100 -11.43 -5.54 -7.05
C ALA A 100 -11.78 -6.14 -8.42
N ASP A 101 -11.74 -5.31 -9.47
CA ASP A 101 -12.06 -5.69 -10.84
C ASP A 101 -10.82 -6.15 -11.65
N GLY A 102 -9.68 -6.29 -10.97
CA GLY A 102 -8.46 -6.77 -11.61
C GLY A 102 -8.57 -8.25 -12.00
N CYS A 103 -7.97 -8.61 -13.14
CA CYS A 103 -7.94 -9.99 -13.58
C CYS A 103 -7.24 -10.89 -12.55
N GLY A 104 -7.95 -11.91 -12.05
CA GLY A 104 -7.47 -12.80 -11.00
C GLY A 104 -7.25 -12.11 -9.66
N ALA A 105 -8.01 -11.05 -9.37
CA ALA A 105 -7.97 -10.37 -8.08
C ALA A 105 -8.35 -11.32 -6.94
N ALA A 106 -7.59 -11.25 -5.85
CA ALA A 106 -7.85 -11.92 -4.59
C ALA A 106 -7.90 -10.86 -3.49
N ALA A 107 -8.92 -10.96 -2.61
CA ALA A 107 -9.07 -10.06 -1.48
C ALA A 107 -7.96 -10.29 -0.45
N VAL A 108 -7.42 -9.19 0.08
CA VAL A 108 -6.52 -9.18 1.24
C VAL A 108 -7.15 -8.27 2.27
N HIS A 109 -7.66 -8.85 3.34
CA HIS A 109 -8.30 -8.11 4.42
C HIS A 109 -7.25 -7.44 5.29
N VAL A 110 -7.47 -6.18 5.62
CA VAL A 110 -6.50 -5.36 6.33
C VAL A 110 -7.14 -4.56 7.46
N ASP A 111 -6.34 -4.32 8.49
CA ASP A 111 -6.56 -3.30 9.51
C ASP A 111 -5.70 -2.08 9.13
N ALA A 112 -6.35 -1.02 8.66
CA ALA A 112 -5.68 0.10 8.03
C ALA A 112 -5.78 1.41 8.83
N THR A 113 -4.77 2.25 8.66
CA THR A 113 -4.88 3.68 8.99
C THR A 113 -5.76 4.41 7.99
N PRO A 114 -6.31 5.58 8.33
CA PRO A 114 -7.01 6.42 7.37
C PRO A 114 -6.17 6.76 6.13
N VAL A 115 -6.81 6.77 4.96
CA VAL A 115 -6.20 7.23 3.70
C VAL A 115 -5.90 8.71 3.78
N ARG A 116 -4.66 9.08 3.51
CA ARG A 116 -4.20 10.47 3.56
C ARG A 116 -3.14 10.77 2.50
N PHE A 117 -2.90 12.03 2.21
CA PHE A 117 -1.99 12.46 1.13
C PHE A 117 -1.07 13.61 1.53
N ASP A 118 -0.89 13.78 2.85
CA ASP A 118 -0.26 14.91 3.51
C ASP A 118 0.94 14.48 4.38
N LEU A 119 1.30 13.18 4.39
CA LEU A 119 2.47 12.67 5.10
C LEU A 119 3.63 12.37 4.15
N PRO A 120 4.44 13.38 3.78
CA PRO A 120 5.62 13.16 2.96
C PRO A 120 6.69 12.42 3.76
N LEU A 121 7.27 11.38 3.16
CA LEU A 121 8.46 10.75 3.70
C LEU A 121 9.67 11.68 3.51
N PRO A 122 10.52 11.87 4.55
CA PRO A 122 11.75 12.62 4.42
C PRO A 122 12.66 12.03 3.34
N GLY A 123 13.29 12.88 2.54
CA GLY A 123 14.21 12.43 1.48
C GLY A 123 15.39 11.61 1.99
N GLU A 124 15.92 11.97 3.15
CA GLU A 124 16.99 11.22 3.84
C GLU A 124 16.56 9.81 4.22
N LEU A 125 15.29 9.65 4.64
CA LEU A 125 14.74 8.32 4.92
C LEU A 125 14.65 7.51 3.62
N LEU A 126 14.13 8.10 2.53
CA LEU A 126 14.04 7.42 1.24
C LEU A 126 15.39 6.90 0.75
N ALA A 127 16.47 7.65 0.99
CA ALA A 127 17.83 7.25 0.60
C ALA A 127 18.37 6.07 1.42
N ARG A 128 17.89 5.88 2.66
CA ARG A 128 18.29 4.77 3.54
C ARG A 128 17.42 3.53 3.43
N LEU A 129 16.18 3.66 2.96
CA LEU A 129 15.29 2.51 2.83
C LEU A 129 15.92 1.43 1.94
N THR A 130 15.87 0.20 2.43
CA THR A 130 16.33 -0.99 1.72
C THR A 130 15.26 -2.07 1.69
N TRP A 131 15.24 -2.79 0.57
CA TRP A 131 14.35 -3.90 0.32
C TRP A 131 15.15 -5.17 0.14
N ARG A 132 14.58 -6.30 0.53
CA ARG A 132 15.18 -7.63 0.36
C ARG A 132 14.32 -8.52 -0.53
N ASN A 133 14.98 -9.36 -1.33
CA ASN A 133 14.31 -10.41 -2.07
C ASN A 133 14.20 -11.71 -1.23
N ARG A 134 13.56 -12.74 -1.78
CA ARG A 134 13.42 -14.06 -1.13
C ARG A 134 14.76 -14.76 -0.83
N ARG A 135 15.85 -14.37 -1.52
CA ARG A 135 17.21 -14.87 -1.30
C ARG A 135 17.99 -14.04 -0.28
N GLY A 136 17.35 -13.05 0.36
CA GLY A 136 17.98 -12.16 1.34
C GLY A 136 18.85 -11.06 0.74
N GLN A 137 18.94 -10.94 -0.59
CA GLN A 137 19.75 -9.88 -1.22
C GLN A 137 19.03 -8.54 -1.08
N THR A 138 19.79 -7.53 -0.64
CA THR A 138 19.28 -6.18 -0.39
C THR A 138 19.49 -5.25 -1.59
N ARG A 139 18.60 -4.27 -1.73
CA ARG A 139 18.73 -3.16 -2.67
C ARG A 139 18.21 -1.88 -2.04
N GLY A 140 18.83 -0.75 -2.34
CA GLY A 140 18.29 0.58 -2.05
C GLY A 140 17.40 1.10 -3.18
N LEU A 141 16.77 2.25 -2.93
CA LEU A 141 16.02 2.99 -3.94
C LEU A 141 16.98 3.81 -4.83
N LYS A 142 16.73 3.80 -6.15
CA LYS A 142 17.53 4.55 -7.14
C LYS A 142 16.82 5.83 -7.55
N HIS A 143 17.54 6.76 -8.18
CA HIS A 143 17.01 8.00 -8.74
C HIS A 143 16.43 8.97 -7.69
N ILE A 144 17.08 9.04 -6.53
CA ILE A 144 16.80 10.06 -5.52
C ILE A 144 17.74 11.23 -5.77
N VAL A 145 17.19 12.42 -5.97
CA VAL A 145 17.91 13.68 -6.17
C VAL A 145 17.26 14.73 -5.29
N ASP A 146 18.05 15.41 -4.46
CA ASP A 146 17.59 16.42 -3.51
C ASP A 146 16.41 15.96 -2.63
N GLY A 147 16.46 14.70 -2.19
CA GLY A 147 15.42 14.07 -1.38
C GLY A 147 14.11 13.77 -2.10
N ARG A 148 14.08 13.91 -3.43
CA ARG A 148 12.91 13.64 -4.29
C ARG A 148 13.23 12.49 -5.24
N LEU A 149 12.20 11.76 -5.63
CA LEU A 149 12.30 10.65 -6.56
C LEU A 149 12.08 11.15 -7.99
N GLU A 150 13.09 11.07 -8.85
CA GLU A 150 12.94 11.39 -10.27
C GLU A 150 12.17 10.32 -11.02
N ARG A 151 12.28 9.05 -10.57
CA ARG A 151 11.64 7.89 -11.22
C ARG A 151 11.05 6.93 -10.20
N ALA A 152 9.73 6.71 -10.27
CA ALA A 152 9.00 5.82 -9.37
C ALA A 152 9.15 4.32 -9.66
N VAL A 153 9.86 3.93 -10.73
CA VAL A 153 10.01 2.53 -11.16
C VAL A 153 10.58 1.62 -10.07
N GLY A 154 11.44 2.13 -9.19
CA GLY A 154 12.00 1.35 -8.07
C GLY A 154 10.96 0.94 -7.03
N LEU A 155 9.83 1.65 -6.96
CA LEU A 155 8.71 1.41 -6.04
C LEU A 155 7.55 0.64 -6.69
N GLN A 156 7.55 0.50 -8.02
CA GLN A 156 6.50 -0.22 -8.74
C GLN A 156 6.57 -1.72 -8.44
N GLY A 157 5.71 -2.19 -7.54
CA GLY A 157 5.60 -3.60 -7.18
C GLY A 157 5.19 -3.79 -5.73
N PHE A 158 5.34 -5.02 -5.27
CA PHE A 158 5.15 -5.43 -3.88
C PHE A 158 6.51 -5.90 -3.33
N TYR A 159 7.14 -5.09 -2.49
CA TYR A 159 8.52 -5.33 -2.08
C TYR A 159 8.66 -5.41 -0.58
N ARG A 160 9.39 -6.43 -0.11
CA ARG A 160 9.68 -6.64 1.30
C ARG A 160 10.82 -5.73 1.75
N LEU A 161 10.64 -5.03 2.85
CA LEU A 161 11.67 -4.23 3.51
C LEU A 161 12.66 -5.13 4.26
N THR A 162 13.87 -4.63 4.50
CA THR A 162 14.69 -5.21 5.59
C THR A 162 14.06 -4.85 6.94
N PRO A 163 14.34 -5.61 8.02
CA PRO A 163 13.84 -5.29 9.35
C PRO A 163 14.16 -3.85 9.77
N GLU A 164 15.38 -3.39 9.53
CA GLU A 164 15.84 -2.05 9.90
C GLU A 164 15.06 -0.97 9.15
N SER A 165 14.84 -1.17 7.84
CA SER A 165 14.03 -0.24 7.04
C SER A 165 12.54 -0.30 7.38
N ALA A 166 12.05 -1.44 7.88
CA ALA A 166 10.69 -1.56 8.38
C ALA A 166 10.50 -0.73 9.66
N ASP A 167 11.46 -0.81 10.59
CA ASP A 167 11.45 -0.04 11.84
C ASP A 167 11.54 1.46 11.55
N GLU A 168 12.49 1.89 10.72
CA GLU A 168 12.63 3.31 10.33
C GLU A 168 11.35 3.86 9.67
N LEU A 169 10.70 3.08 8.80
CA LEU A 169 9.47 3.51 8.13
C LEU A 169 8.28 3.56 9.09
N SER A 170 8.20 2.61 10.03
CA SER A 170 7.17 2.58 11.08
C SER A 170 7.27 3.81 11.98
N GLU A 171 8.47 4.11 12.47
CA GLU A 171 8.73 5.27 13.32
C GLU A 171 8.39 6.57 12.62
N ALA A 172 8.84 6.73 11.37
CA ALA A 172 8.55 7.92 10.58
C ALA A 172 7.05 8.10 10.32
N SER A 173 6.35 7.03 9.94
CA SER A 173 4.90 7.07 9.67
C SER A 173 4.10 7.43 10.93
N ALA A 174 4.49 6.88 12.08
CA ALA A 174 3.86 7.18 13.36
C ALA A 174 4.12 8.62 13.81
N ALA A 175 5.35 9.12 13.64
CA ALA A 175 5.71 10.51 13.97
C ALA A 175 4.96 11.52 13.09
N LEU A 176 4.92 11.28 11.78
CA LEU A 176 4.21 12.11 10.80
C LEU A 176 2.70 12.16 11.10
N SER A 177 2.10 11.02 11.46
CA SER A 177 0.67 10.97 11.81
C SER A 177 0.36 11.81 13.05
N ARG A 178 1.14 11.67 14.13
CA ARG A 178 0.96 12.47 15.36
C ARG A 178 1.10 13.97 15.13
N ALA A 179 2.07 14.36 14.30
CA ALA A 179 2.33 15.76 13.98
C ALA A 179 1.18 16.39 13.17
N ALA A 180 0.63 15.63 12.23
CA ALA A 180 -0.48 16.12 11.40
C ALA A 180 -1.80 16.21 12.18
N ASP A 181 -2.06 15.26 13.09
CA ASP A 181 -3.26 15.29 13.93
C ASP A 181 -3.23 16.49 14.92
N HIS A 182 -2.05 16.93 15.35
CA HIS A 182 -1.88 18.15 16.16
C HIS A 182 -2.12 19.46 15.39
N HIS A 183 -2.04 19.45 14.06
CA HIS A 183 -2.19 20.67 13.25
C HIS A 183 -3.66 20.95 12.87
N VAL A 184 -4.56 20.02 13.18
CA VAL A 184 -6.00 20.09 12.88
C VAL A 184 -6.85 20.41 14.13
N ALA A 185 -6.25 20.35 15.32
CA ALA A 185 -6.88 20.67 16.61
C ALA A 185 -6.68 22.15 17.01
#